data_AF-A0A9P0JUM1-F1
#
_entry.id   AF-A0A9P0JUM1-F1
#
_cell.length_a   1.000
_cell.length_b   1.000
_cell.length_c   1.000
_cell.angle_alpha   90.00
_cell.angle_beta   90.00
_cell.angle_gamma   90.00
#
_symmetry.space_group_name_H-M   'P 1'
#
loop_
_entity.id
_entity.type
_entity.pdbx_description
1 polymer ?
#
loop_
_entity_poly.entity_id
_entity_poly.type
_entity_poly.pdbx_seq_one_letter_code
_entity_poly.pdbx_strand_id
1 'polypeptide(L)' 'MLTVSFERKKKSSEPSQCYRCQRYGHTQRNCRLAERCVKCGEDHNSTSCSGTRSLTVERGGTTWRIS' A
#
# COMPACT_ATOMS: atom_id res chain seq x y z
N MET A 1 30.13 -24.38 9.92
CA MET A 1 29.08 -23.62 10.63
C MET A 1 28.95 -22.27 9.98
N LEU A 2 27.84 -21.99 9.28
CA LEU A 2 27.58 -20.68 8.67
C LEU A 2 26.75 -19.85 9.65
N THR A 3 27.28 -18.72 10.08
CA THR A 3 26.62 -17.77 10.99
C THR A 3 25.74 -16.82 10.19
N VAL A 4 24.43 -17.00 10.29
CA VAL A 4 23.45 -16.03 9.74
C VAL A 4 23.32 -14.87 10.72
N SER A 5 23.57 -13.65 10.24
CA SER A 5 23.42 -12.41 11.01
C SER A 5 22.15 -11.69 10.55
N PHE A 6 21.21 -11.44 11.47
CA PHE A 6 19.95 -10.74 11.18
C PHE A 6 20.00 -9.32 11.75
N GLU A 7 19.81 -8.31 10.90
CA GLU A 7 19.71 -6.92 11.34
C GLU A 7 18.28 -6.60 11.81
N ARG A 8 18.14 -5.82 12.89
CA ARG A 8 16.83 -5.39 13.38
C ARG A 8 16.23 -4.38 12.40
N LYS A 9 15.04 -4.70 11.86
CA LYS A 9 14.26 -3.78 11.02
C LYS A 9 14.05 -2.45 11.75
N LYS A 10 14.66 -1.37 11.26
CA LYS A 10 14.48 -0.03 11.82
C LYS A 10 13.00 0.32 11.79
N LYS A 11 12.48 0.83 12.91
CA LYS A 11 11.10 1.35 12.98
C LYS A 11 11.03 2.53 12.01
N SER A 12 10.11 2.47 11.05
CA SER A 12 9.91 3.60 10.14
C SER A 12 9.51 4.82 10.96
N SER A 13 10.23 5.93 10.77
CA SER A 13 9.91 7.23 11.36
C SER A 13 8.80 7.95 10.59
N GLU A 14 8.18 7.28 9.62
CA GLU A 14 7.08 7.82 8.84
C GLU A 14 5.83 7.96 9.75
N PRO A 15 5.14 9.11 9.72
CA PRO A 15 3.88 9.28 10.44
C PRO A 15 2.93 8.12 10.13
N SER A 16 2.32 7.55 11.17
CA SER A 16 1.38 6.45 11.00
C SER A 16 0.20 6.90 10.16
N GLN A 17 0.04 6.27 9.00
CA GLN A 17 -1.11 6.46 8.14
C GLN A 17 -2.37 5.89 8.83
N CYS A 18 -3.49 6.59 8.73
CA CYS A 18 -4.76 6.07 9.20
C CYS A 18 -5.21 4.93 8.27
N TYR A 19 -5.33 3.70 8.78
CA TYR A 19 -5.79 2.54 8.01
C TYR A 19 -7.27 2.56 7.60
N ARG A 20 -8.03 3.57 8.06
CA ARG A 20 -9.41 3.76 7.64
C ARG A 20 -9.50 4.66 6.41
N CYS A 21 -8.90 5.85 6.44
CA CYS A 21 -9.08 6.83 5.35
C CYS A 21 -7.81 7.13 4.55
N GLN A 22 -6.71 6.46 4.88
CA GLN A 22 -5.40 6.57 4.23
C GLN A 22 -4.74 7.95 4.31
N ARG A 23 -5.24 8.84 5.18
CA ARG A 23 -4.64 10.14 5.48
C ARG A 23 -3.74 10.10 6.71
N TYR A 24 -2.84 11.07 6.79
CA TYR A 24 -1.95 11.28 7.93
C TYR A 24 -2.55 12.27 8.94
N GLY A 25 -1.97 12.35 10.14
CA GLY A 25 -2.34 13.33 11.17
C GLY A 25 -3.40 12.87 12.17
N HIS A 26 -3.89 11.62 12.07
CA HIS A 26 -4.76 11.03 13.08
C HIS A 26 -4.64 9.50 13.10
N THR A 27 -5.09 8.88 14.18
CA THR A 27 -5.15 7.42 14.31
C THR A 27 -6.51 6.89 13.85
N GLN A 28 -6.56 5.59 13.53
CA GLN A 28 -7.80 4.92 13.12
C GLN A 28 -8.96 5.11 14.12
N ARG A 29 -8.64 5.18 15.43
CA ARG A 29 -9.62 5.39 16.51
C ARG A 29 -10.30 6.77 16.46
N ASN A 30 -9.62 7.80 15.97
CA ASN A 30 -10.15 9.15 15.86
C ASN A 30 -10.51 9.52 14.40
N CYS A 31 -10.73 8.52 13.55
CA CYS A 31 -11.06 8.75 12.15
C CYS A 31 -12.59 8.87 11.97
N ARG A 32 -13.03 10.04 11.49
CA ARG A 32 -14.44 10.34 11.15
C ARG A 32 -14.72 10.28 9.65
N LEU A 33 -13.72 9.89 8.84
CA LEU A 33 -13.86 9.77 7.40
C LEU A 33 -14.33 8.35 7.03
N ALA A 34 -14.88 8.23 5.81
CA ALA A 34 -15.24 6.96 5.21
C ALA A 34 -14.03 6.06 4.98
N GLU A 35 -14.27 4.75 4.91
CA GLU A 35 -13.20 3.78 4.76
C GLU A 35 -12.72 3.70 3.32
N ARG A 36 -11.41 3.75 3.12
CA ARG A 36 -10.79 3.76 1.81
C ARG A 36 -9.87 2.57 1.65
N CYS A 37 -10.07 1.81 0.59
CA CYS A 37 -9.28 0.64 0.29
C CYS A 37 -7.84 1.02 -0.07
N VAL A 38 -6.85 0.41 0.60
CA VAL A 38 -5.42 0.63 0.29
C VAL A 38 -4.99 0.05 -1.05
N LYS A 39 -5.81 -0.83 -1.65
CA LYS A 39 -5.48 -1.53 -2.90
C LYS A 39 -5.94 -0.76 -4.12
N CYS A 40 -7.17 -0.22 -4.09
CA CYS A 40 -7.80 0.43 -5.24
C CYS A 40 -8.23 1.89 -4.98
N GLY A 41 -8.23 2.36 -3.74
CA GLY A 41 -8.61 3.75 -3.41
C GLY A 41 -10.12 4.01 -3.31
N GLU A 42 -10.95 2.98 -3.50
CA GLU A 42 -12.42 3.05 -3.41
C GLU A 42 -12.93 3.02 -1.96
N ASP A 43 -14.19 3.40 -1.77
CA ASP A 43 -14.84 3.53 -0.45
C ASP A 43 -15.34 2.17 0.09
N HIS A 44 -14.40 1.27 0.41
CA HIS A 44 -14.71 -0.05 0.96
C HIS A 44 -13.55 -0.67 1.76
N ASN A 45 -13.84 -1.76 2.48
CA ASN A 45 -12.86 -2.48 3.26
C ASN A 45 -11.87 -3.26 2.39
N SER A 46 -10.60 -3.31 2.79
CA SER A 46 -9.59 -4.10 2.08
C SER A 46 -9.93 -5.60 1.96
N THR A 47 -10.82 -6.12 2.83
CA THR A 47 -11.36 -7.49 2.76
C THR A 47 -12.45 -7.66 1.69
N SER A 48 -13.28 -6.64 1.46
CA SER A 48 -14.33 -6.63 0.44
C SER A 48 -13.85 -6.11 -0.92
N CYS A 49 -12.54 -5.84 -1.04
CA CYS A 49 -11.94 -5.37 -2.28
C CYS A 49 -11.98 -6.46 -3.35
N SER A 50 -12.87 -6.29 -4.33
CA SER A 50 -12.95 -7.09 -5.56
C SER A 50 -11.81 -6.81 -6.54
N GLY A 51 -11.03 -5.75 -6.31
CA GLY A 51 -9.83 -5.46 -7.08
C GLY A 51 -8.74 -6.50 -6.82
N THR A 52 -8.50 -7.35 -7.82
CA THR A 52 -7.21 -8.04 -7.97
C THR A 52 -6.13 -6.98 -7.83
N ARG A 53 -5.06 -7.26 -7.06
CA ARG A 53 -3.89 -6.38 -6.97
C ARG A 53 -3.52 -5.97 -8.39
N SER A 54 -3.77 -4.72 -8.76
CA SER A 54 -3.57 -4.22 -10.12
C SER A 54 -2.08 -4.26 -10.44
N LEU A 55 -1.62 -5.42 -10.90
CA LEU A 55 -0.48 -5.56 -11.77
C LEU A 55 -0.89 -5.23 -13.22
N THR A 56 -1.93 -4.44 -13.43
CA THR A 56 -2.10 -3.64 -14.65
C THR A 56 -1.47 -2.28 -14.39
N VAL A 57 -0.16 -2.28 -14.21
CA VAL A 57 0.61 -1.15 -14.72
C VAL A 57 0.53 -1.29 -16.24
N GLU A 58 -0.46 -0.63 -16.85
CA GLU A 58 -0.42 -0.37 -18.29
C GLU A 58 0.61 0.74 -18.51
N ARG A 59 1.86 0.40 -18.18
CA ARG A 59 3.05 1.09 -18.65
C ARG A 59 3.00 0.88 -20.14
N GLY A 60 2.63 1.93 -20.87
CA GLY A 60 2.63 1.95 -22.33
C GLY A 60 3.85 1.18 -22.84
N GLY A 61 3.57 0.10 -23.56
CA GLY A 61 4.59 -0.79 -24.10
C GLY A 61 5.51 0.01 -25.03
N THR A 62 6.76 0.19 -24.61
CA THR A 62 7.84 0.53 -25.53
C THR A 62 8.16 -0.73 -26.34
N THR A 63 7.44 -0.92 -27.44
CA THR A 63 7.83 -1.87 -28.48
C THR A 63 9.16 -1.38 -29.06
N TRP A 64 10.28 -1.93 -28.62
CA TRP A 64 11.56 -1.72 -29.28
C TRP A 64 11.55 -2.50 -30.60
N ARG A 65 11.30 -1.79 -31.70
CA ARG A 65 11.64 -2.28 -33.05
C ARG A 65 13.14 -2.15 -33.21
N ILE A 66 13.84 -3.28 -33.11
CA ILE A 66 15.20 -3.40 -33.63
C ILE A 66 15.11 -3.49 -35.15
N SER A 67 15.72 -2.52 -35.84
CA SER A 67 16.04 -2.59 -37.27
C SER A 67 17.51 -2.95 -37.41
#